data_AF-A0A0A2H055-F1
#
_entry.id   AF-A0A0A2H055-F1
#
_cell.length_a   1.000
_cell.length_b   1.000
_cell.length_c   1.000
_cell.angle_alpha   90.00
_cell.angle_beta   90.00
_cell.angle_gamma   90.00
#
_symmetry.space_group_name_H-M   'P 1'
#
loop_
_entity.id
_entity.type
_entity.pdbx_description
1 polymer ?
#
loop_
_entity_poly.entity_id
_entity_poly.type
_entity_poly.pdbx_seq_one_letter_code
_entity_poly.pdbx_strand_id
1 'polypeptide(L)'
;MRRILFTILAALGINIGAKSQIEKLDSGLKNTLKITADRFENKNHAFLINLAKDNTVIMQVIHGALIEQTATAENSFNYSINLTFDNEMEKLAKFRTLEVVEDFEYYEFDGIPCFVMNLGNDQEKTQKVLLEILNKVYGFENSDIFEFEIYDQGPLRR
;
A
#
# COMPACT_ATOMS: atom_id res chain seq x y z
N MET A 1 15.53 -15.97 8.75
CA MET A 1 14.63 -15.83 9.92
C MET A 1 14.22 -14.37 10.04
N ARG A 2 13.05 -14.00 9.52
CA ARG A 2 12.35 -12.73 9.77
C ARG A 2 10.85 -12.98 9.57
N ARG A 3 10.21 -13.57 10.58
CA ARG A 3 8.75 -13.82 10.66
C ARG A 3 8.06 -12.84 11.63
N ILE A 4 8.75 -11.76 12.00
CA ILE A 4 8.44 -10.98 13.20
C ILE A 4 7.38 -9.89 12.93
N LEU A 5 7.21 -9.40 11.69
CA LEU A 5 6.19 -8.36 11.43
C LEU A 5 4.75 -8.89 11.47
N PHE A 6 4.49 -10.09 10.94
CA PHE A 6 3.12 -10.65 10.89
C PHE A 6 2.56 -11.03 12.27
N THR A 7 3.42 -11.30 13.26
CA THR A 7 2.97 -11.72 14.60
C THR A 7 2.54 -10.56 15.48
N ILE A 8 3.07 -9.36 15.26
CA ILE A 8 2.74 -8.19 16.10
C ILE A 8 1.34 -7.65 15.76
N LEU A 9 0.93 -7.68 14.49
CA LEU A 9 -0.40 -7.24 14.07
C LEU A 9 -1.51 -8.20 14.53
N ALA A 10 -1.26 -9.52 14.50
CA ALA A 10 -2.20 -10.52 15.01
C ALA A 10 -2.34 -10.46 16.56
N ALA A 11 -1.27 -10.09 17.28
CA ALA A 11 -1.27 -9.96 18.73
C ALA A 11 -2.06 -8.73 19.24
N LEU A 12 -2.38 -7.77 18.35
CA LEU A 12 -3.17 -6.58 18.68
C LEU A 12 -4.69 -6.78 18.50
N GLY A 13 -5.16 -7.99 18.19
CA GLY A 13 -6.59 -8.32 18.21
C GLY A 13 -7.43 -7.65 17.11
N ILE A 14 -6.81 -7.06 16.09
CA ILE A 14 -7.51 -6.53 14.92
C ILE A 14 -7.76 -7.69 13.96
N ASN A 15 -8.91 -8.34 14.10
CA ASN A 15 -9.37 -9.31 13.12
C ASN A 15 -10.90 -9.26 12.97
N ILE A 16 -11.40 -8.31 12.18
CA ILE A 16 -12.79 -8.29 11.72
C ILE A 16 -12.81 -7.82 10.25
N GLY A 17 -12.92 -8.76 9.31
CA GLY A 17 -13.44 -8.47 7.96
C GLY A 17 -12.47 -8.48 6.77
N ALA A 18 -11.35 -9.23 6.83
CA ALA A 18 -10.47 -9.38 5.68
C ALA A 18 -11.24 -9.92 4.45
N LYS A 19 -11.34 -9.13 3.39
CA LYS A 19 -11.84 -9.61 2.08
C LYS A 19 -10.62 -9.86 1.20
N SER A 20 -10.44 -11.11 0.78
CA SER A 20 -9.44 -11.49 -0.22
C SER A 20 -10.11 -11.73 -1.58
N GLN A 21 -9.42 -11.37 -2.66
CA GLN A 21 -9.78 -11.74 -4.03
C GLN A 21 -8.51 -12.02 -4.84
N ILE A 22 -8.59 -12.99 -5.75
CA ILE A 22 -7.49 -13.35 -6.65
C ILE A 22 -7.86 -12.91 -8.06
N GLU A 23 -7.07 -12.02 -8.65
CA GLU A 23 -7.35 -11.45 -9.96
C GLU A 23 -6.05 -11.04 -10.69
N LYS A 24 -6.15 -10.71 -11.97
CA LYS A 24 -5.06 -10.08 -12.72
C LYS A 24 -4.70 -8.73 -12.08
N LEU A 25 -3.42 -8.38 -12.13
CA LEU A 25 -2.88 -7.20 -11.46
C LEU A 25 -3.67 -5.92 -11.76
N ASP A 26 -3.90 -5.63 -13.05
CA ASP A 26 -4.56 -4.39 -13.47
C ASP A 26 -6.03 -4.31 -13.02
N SER A 27 -6.85 -5.32 -13.38
CA SER A 27 -8.27 -5.32 -13.03
C SER A 27 -8.50 -5.51 -11.53
N GLY A 28 -7.65 -6.33 -10.88
CA GLY A 28 -7.65 -6.55 -9.45
C GLY A 28 -7.35 -5.28 -8.65
N LEU A 29 -6.34 -4.49 -9.05
CA LEU A 29 -6.06 -3.20 -8.44
C LEU A 29 -7.26 -2.26 -8.55
N LYS A 30 -7.78 -2.07 -9.76
CA LYS A 30 -8.95 -1.21 -10.03
C LYS A 30 -10.14 -1.59 -9.15
N ASN A 31 -10.47 -2.87 -9.11
CA ASN A 31 -11.60 -3.38 -8.33
C ASN A 31 -11.37 -3.21 -6.83
N THR A 32 -10.15 -3.48 -6.35
CA THR A 32 -9.79 -3.40 -4.92
C THR A 32 -9.85 -1.97 -4.41
N LEU A 33 -9.32 -1.00 -5.17
CA LEU A 33 -9.38 0.41 -4.80
C LEU A 33 -10.84 0.89 -4.71
N LYS A 34 -11.66 0.55 -5.70
CA LYS A 34 -13.10 0.86 -5.70
C LYS A 34 -13.82 0.26 -4.48
N ILE A 35 -13.62 -1.04 -4.22
CA ILE A 35 -14.23 -1.71 -3.07
C ILE A 35 -13.80 -1.06 -1.75
N THR A 36 -12.55 -0.60 -1.66
CA THR A 36 -12.00 0.06 -0.48
C THR A 36 -12.67 1.42 -0.25
N ALA A 37 -12.80 2.25 -1.29
CA ALA A 37 -13.54 3.53 -1.20
C ALA A 37 -15.00 3.31 -0.79
N ASP A 38 -15.71 2.41 -1.50
CA ASP A 38 -17.12 2.08 -1.23
C ASP A 38 -17.35 1.66 0.24
N ARG A 39 -16.34 1.05 0.88
CA ARG A 39 -16.43 0.54 2.27
C ARG A 39 -16.04 1.56 3.33
N PHE A 40 -14.97 2.31 3.11
CA PHE A 40 -14.30 3.02 4.19
C PHE A 40 -14.35 4.54 4.07
N GLU A 41 -14.57 5.10 2.88
CA GLU A 41 -14.54 6.55 2.66
C GLU A 41 -15.58 7.29 3.51
N ASN A 42 -16.86 6.89 3.40
CA ASN A 42 -17.95 7.54 4.14
C ASN A 42 -17.83 7.42 5.66
N LYS A 43 -17.15 6.38 6.15
CA LYS A 43 -16.93 6.16 7.59
C LYS A 43 -15.60 6.70 8.07
N ASN A 44 -14.74 7.14 7.15
CA ASN A 44 -13.33 7.48 7.40
C ASN A 44 -12.60 6.43 8.25
N HIS A 45 -12.81 5.16 7.93
CA HIS A 45 -12.09 4.07 8.57
C HIS A 45 -10.68 3.96 7.99
N ALA A 46 -9.71 3.69 8.86
CA ALA A 46 -8.39 3.30 8.43
C ALA A 46 -8.48 1.93 7.74
N PHE A 47 -7.66 1.75 6.71
CA PHE A 47 -7.62 0.51 5.94
C PHE A 47 -6.19 0.15 5.57
N LEU A 48 -6.01 -1.11 5.21
CA LEU A 48 -4.79 -1.63 4.62
C LEU A 48 -5.16 -2.58 3.49
N ILE A 49 -4.54 -2.42 2.34
CA ILE A 49 -4.64 -3.31 1.18
C ILE A 49 -3.28 -3.98 0.99
N ASN A 50 -3.22 -5.30 1.08
CA ASN A 50 -2.05 -6.05 0.62
C ASN A 50 -2.21 -6.43 -0.84
N LEU A 51 -1.14 -6.25 -1.61
CA LEU A 51 -0.95 -6.88 -2.91
C LEU A 51 0.06 -8.02 -2.70
N ALA A 52 -0.44 -9.25 -2.69
CA ALA A 52 0.36 -10.43 -2.43
C ALA A 52 0.54 -11.29 -3.68
N LYS A 53 1.72 -11.90 -3.81
CA LYS A 53 2.05 -12.90 -4.82
C LYS A 53 2.90 -13.99 -4.20
N ASP A 54 2.59 -15.24 -4.51
CA ASP A 54 3.30 -16.42 -3.99
C ASP A 54 3.44 -16.40 -2.45
N ASN A 55 2.33 -16.08 -1.75
CA ASN A 55 2.24 -15.93 -0.29
C ASN A 55 3.16 -14.86 0.32
N THR A 56 3.61 -13.89 -0.48
CA THR A 56 4.43 -12.77 -0.04
C THR A 56 3.74 -11.45 -0.38
N VAL A 57 3.63 -10.56 0.61
CA VAL A 57 3.17 -9.18 0.37
C VAL A 57 4.25 -8.44 -0.39
N ILE A 58 3.94 -8.03 -1.61
CA ILE A 58 4.85 -7.30 -2.50
C ILE A 58 4.76 -5.80 -2.23
N MET A 59 3.54 -5.31 -2.03
CA MET A 59 3.26 -3.88 -1.84
C MET A 59 2.00 -3.70 -1.00
N GLN A 60 1.93 -2.57 -0.31
CA GLN A 60 0.75 -2.20 0.48
C GLN A 60 0.25 -0.82 0.06
N VAL A 61 -1.07 -0.68 0.02
CA VAL A 61 -1.75 0.61 -0.03
C VAL A 61 -2.44 0.80 1.31
N ILE A 62 -2.17 1.91 1.97
CA ILE A 62 -2.53 2.12 3.37
C ILE A 62 -3.25 3.46 3.48
N HIS A 63 -4.19 3.58 4.41
CA HIS A 63 -4.74 4.88 4.78
C HIS A 63 -3.62 5.80 5.32
N GLY A 64 -3.48 7.03 4.80
CA GLY A 64 -2.35 7.91 5.16
C GLY A 64 -2.19 8.22 6.65
N ALA A 65 -3.30 8.33 7.39
CA ALA A 65 -3.29 8.42 8.85
C ALA A 65 -2.48 7.33 9.61
N LEU A 66 -2.15 6.20 8.97
CA LEU A 66 -1.33 5.13 9.55
C LEU A 66 0.17 5.28 9.25
N ILE A 67 0.58 6.31 8.51
CA ILE A 67 1.98 6.60 8.18
C ILE A 67 2.29 8.01 8.69
N GLU A 68 3.31 8.15 9.53
CA GLU A 68 3.63 9.42 10.21
C GLU A 68 3.81 10.58 9.23
N GLN A 69 4.49 10.34 8.11
CA GLN A 69 4.79 11.34 7.10
C GLN A 69 3.56 11.84 6.33
N THR A 70 2.48 11.04 6.25
CA THR A 70 1.26 11.43 5.51
C THR A 70 0.06 11.71 6.39
N ALA A 71 0.20 11.56 7.71
CA ALA A 71 -0.83 11.89 8.67
C ALA A 71 -1.07 13.42 8.72
N THR A 72 -2.34 13.82 8.75
CA THR A 72 -2.75 15.23 8.90
C THR A 72 -3.64 15.39 10.13
N ALA A 73 -3.98 16.64 10.48
CA ALA A 73 -4.89 16.89 11.61
C ALA A 73 -6.30 16.31 11.35
N GLU A 74 -6.76 16.34 10.11
CA GLU A 74 -8.08 15.87 9.69
C GLU A 74 -8.09 14.37 9.39
N ASN A 75 -6.95 13.82 8.92
CA ASN A 75 -6.80 12.42 8.52
C ASN A 75 -7.96 11.93 7.64
N SER A 76 -8.35 12.74 6.65
CA SER A 76 -9.39 12.38 5.68
C SER A 76 -8.97 11.19 4.82
N PHE A 77 -9.96 10.43 4.34
CA PHE A 77 -9.77 9.27 3.50
C PHE A 77 -8.81 9.55 2.34
N ASN A 78 -7.76 8.76 2.25
CA ASN A 78 -6.77 8.82 1.18
C ASN A 78 -6.09 7.47 1.00
N TYR A 79 -5.54 7.26 -0.19
CA TYR A 79 -4.60 6.19 -0.47
C TYR A 79 -3.18 6.73 -0.28
N SER A 80 -2.39 6.04 0.53
CA SER A 80 -0.97 6.29 0.68
C SER A 80 -0.17 5.02 0.42
N ILE A 81 1.05 5.20 -0.06
CA ILE A 81 2.02 4.11 -0.28
C ILE A 81 3.26 4.43 0.54
N ASN A 82 3.82 3.42 1.21
CA ASN A 82 5.11 3.50 1.87
C ASN A 82 6.01 2.37 1.34
N LEU A 83 7.09 2.73 0.66
CA LEU A 83 8.07 1.81 0.10
C LEU A 83 9.33 1.80 0.96
N THR A 84 9.82 0.62 1.29
CA THR A 84 11.01 0.42 2.12
C THR A 84 11.99 -0.48 1.38
N PHE A 85 13.22 -0.03 1.17
CA PHE A 85 14.23 -0.77 0.40
C PHE A 85 15.31 -1.37 1.31
N ASP A 86 14.93 -2.32 2.17
CA ASP A 86 15.85 -3.01 3.07
C ASP A 86 16.69 -4.06 2.34
N ASN A 87 17.97 -3.76 2.08
CA ASN A 87 18.88 -4.60 1.29
C ASN A 87 18.40 -4.85 -0.16
N GLU A 88 17.60 -3.94 -0.73
CA GLU A 88 17.03 -4.05 -2.08
C GLU A 88 17.61 -3.01 -3.05
N MET A 89 18.93 -2.87 -3.07
CA MET A 89 19.62 -1.79 -3.81
C MET A 89 19.31 -1.76 -5.32
N GLU A 90 19.09 -2.93 -5.95
CA GLU A 90 18.71 -2.98 -7.37
C GLU A 90 17.31 -2.40 -7.59
N LYS A 91 16.34 -2.73 -6.72
CA LYS A 91 14.98 -2.19 -6.78
C LYS A 91 14.97 -0.70 -6.48
N LEU A 92 15.75 -0.27 -5.48
CA LEU A 92 15.94 1.15 -5.17
C LEU A 92 16.49 1.92 -6.38
N ALA A 93 17.50 1.37 -7.06
CA ALA A 93 18.05 1.98 -8.25
C ALA A 93 17.01 2.10 -9.37
N LYS A 94 16.20 1.06 -9.62
CA LYS A 94 15.08 1.12 -10.59
C LYS A 94 14.03 2.16 -10.19
N PHE A 95 13.62 2.18 -8.93
CA PHE A 95 12.62 3.13 -8.41
C PHE A 95 13.06 4.58 -8.59
N ARG A 96 14.34 4.89 -8.31
CA ARG A 96 14.92 6.23 -8.50
C ARG A 96 14.99 6.71 -9.95
N THR A 97 14.73 5.85 -10.93
CA THR A 97 14.66 6.23 -12.35
C THR A 97 13.25 6.55 -12.82
N LEU A 98 12.22 6.32 -12.00
CA LEU A 98 10.83 6.63 -12.36
C LEU A 98 10.57 8.12 -12.22
N GLU A 99 9.81 8.72 -13.13
CA GLU A 99 9.42 10.13 -13.04
C GLU A 99 8.58 10.40 -11.78
N VAL A 100 7.74 9.45 -11.38
CA VAL A 100 6.89 9.56 -10.18
C VAL A 100 7.70 9.71 -8.88
N VAL A 101 9.00 9.38 -8.86
CA VAL A 101 9.83 9.48 -7.65
C VAL A 101 9.88 10.90 -7.08
N GLU A 102 9.73 11.92 -7.93
CA GLU A 102 9.76 13.32 -7.51
C GLU A 102 8.57 13.69 -6.61
N ASP A 103 7.47 12.93 -6.69
CA ASP A 103 6.29 13.12 -5.84
C ASP A 103 6.38 12.37 -4.50
N PHE A 104 7.42 11.54 -4.30
CA PHE A 104 7.62 10.81 -3.05
C PHE A 104 8.43 11.65 -2.05
N GLU A 105 7.96 11.69 -0.81
CA GLU A 105 8.76 12.15 0.31
C GLU A 105 9.76 11.06 0.72
N TYR A 106 11.03 11.44 0.82
CA TYR A 106 12.09 10.57 1.32
C TYR A 106 12.24 10.70 2.83
N TYR A 107 12.37 9.56 3.51
CA TYR A 107 12.82 9.50 4.89
C TYR A 107 13.64 8.23 5.14
N GLU A 108 14.29 8.16 6.29
CA GLU A 108 15.02 6.96 6.71
C GLU A 108 14.41 6.41 8.00
N PHE A 109 14.27 5.08 8.06
CA PHE A 109 13.88 4.37 9.27
C PHE A 109 14.95 3.35 9.62
N ASP A 110 15.64 3.52 10.75
CA ASP A 110 16.79 2.68 11.16
C ASP A 110 17.87 2.54 10.06
N GLY A 111 18.12 3.63 9.32
CA GLY A 111 19.08 3.66 8.21
C GLY A 111 18.62 2.96 6.93
N ILE A 112 17.35 2.54 6.87
CA ILE A 112 16.73 1.96 5.68
C ILE A 112 16.06 3.09 4.87
N PRO A 113 16.36 3.23 3.56
CA PRO A 113 15.69 4.17 2.68
C PRO A 113 14.19 3.88 2.56
N CYS A 114 13.36 4.87 2.90
CA CYS A 114 11.92 4.81 2.77
C CYS A 114 11.40 5.95 1.88
N PHE A 115 10.33 5.68 1.15
CA PHE A 115 9.69 6.62 0.26
C PHE A 115 8.19 6.53 0.45
N VAL A 116 7.56 7.67 0.73
CA VAL A 116 6.13 7.73 1.00
C VAL A 116 5.44 8.73 0.08
N MET A 117 4.23 8.40 -0.34
CA MET A 117 3.42 9.27 -1.17
C MET A 117 1.96 9.20 -0.72
N ASN A 118 1.36 10.37 -0.50
CA ASN A 118 -0.08 10.51 -0.34
C ASN A 118 -0.70 10.80 -1.72
N LEU A 119 -1.57 9.91 -2.18
CA LEU A 119 -2.24 10.00 -3.48
C LEU A 119 -3.63 10.64 -3.38
N GLY A 120 -4.05 11.06 -2.18
CA GLY A 120 -5.39 11.57 -1.91
C GLY A 120 -6.45 10.49 -2.13
N ASN A 121 -7.69 10.92 -2.33
CA ASN A 121 -8.78 10.04 -2.77
C ASN A 121 -8.87 10.00 -4.31
N ASP A 122 -7.77 9.61 -4.96
CA ASP A 122 -7.70 9.47 -6.43
C ASP A 122 -7.37 8.02 -6.79
N GLN A 123 -8.41 7.24 -7.11
CA GLN A 123 -8.28 5.83 -7.45
C GLN A 123 -7.52 5.61 -8.77
N GLU A 124 -7.69 6.50 -9.76
CA GLU A 124 -7.04 6.36 -11.07
C GLU A 124 -5.55 6.67 -10.96
N LYS A 125 -5.19 7.77 -10.28
CA LYS A 125 -3.79 8.09 -9.98
C LYS A 125 -3.14 6.99 -9.16
N THR A 126 -3.83 6.50 -8.12
CA THR A 126 -3.32 5.41 -7.27
C THR A 126 -3.04 4.15 -8.09
N GLN A 127 -3.97 3.72 -8.94
CA GLN A 127 -3.77 2.57 -9.82
C GLN A 127 -2.58 2.79 -10.76
N LYS A 128 -2.48 3.95 -11.41
CA LYS A 128 -1.40 4.26 -12.35
C LYS A 128 -0.02 4.17 -11.67
N VAL A 129 0.13 4.79 -10.50
CA VAL A 129 1.39 4.81 -9.74
C VAL A 129 1.77 3.39 -9.29
N LEU A 130 0.83 2.62 -8.76
CA LEU A 130 1.07 1.25 -8.33
C LEU A 130 1.52 0.35 -9.50
N LEU A 131 0.83 0.44 -10.65
CA LEU A 131 1.20 -0.32 -11.84
C LEU A 131 2.57 0.08 -12.37
N GLU A 132 2.90 1.38 -12.38
CA GLU A 132 4.22 1.83 -12.79
C GLU A 132 5.32 1.22 -11.92
N ILE A 133 5.16 1.27 -10.59
CA ILE A 133 6.16 0.71 -9.66
C ILE A 133 6.23 -0.81 -9.80
N LEU A 134 5.10 -1.51 -9.77
CA LEU A 134 5.07 -2.98 -9.88
C LEU A 134 5.68 -3.47 -11.20
N ASN A 135 5.41 -2.78 -12.30
CA ASN A 135 5.92 -3.17 -13.61
C ASN A 135 7.41 -2.82 -13.78
N LYS A 136 7.82 -1.60 -13.38
CA LYS A 136 9.17 -1.09 -13.66
C LYS A 136 10.20 -1.46 -12.59
N VAL A 137 9.79 -1.60 -11.33
CA VAL A 137 10.68 -1.92 -10.20
C VAL A 137 10.69 -3.42 -9.93
N TYR A 138 9.49 -4.02 -9.89
CA TYR A 138 9.34 -5.43 -9.52
C TYR A 138 9.23 -6.38 -10.72
N GLY A 139 9.02 -5.86 -11.94
CA GLY A 139 9.01 -6.65 -13.17
C GLY A 139 7.74 -7.46 -13.40
N PHE A 140 6.64 -7.11 -12.73
CA PHE A 140 5.35 -7.76 -12.96
C PHE A 140 4.68 -7.26 -14.23
N GLU A 141 3.78 -8.07 -14.77
CA GLU A 141 2.92 -7.71 -15.89
C GLU A 141 1.48 -7.48 -15.44
N ASN A 142 0.73 -6.64 -16.17
CA ASN A 142 -0.68 -6.37 -15.88
C ASN A 142 -1.56 -7.64 -15.85
N SER A 143 -1.14 -8.70 -16.54
CA SER A 143 -1.80 -10.00 -16.58
C SER A 143 -1.41 -10.94 -15.44
N ASP A 144 -0.38 -10.62 -14.66
CA ASP A 144 0.03 -11.46 -13.53
C ASP A 144 -1.09 -11.59 -12.51
N ILE A 145 -1.23 -12.79 -11.96
CA ILE A 145 -2.24 -13.06 -10.93
C ILE A 145 -1.68 -12.67 -9.56
N PHE A 146 -2.47 -11.87 -8.84
CA PHE A 146 -2.22 -11.38 -7.50
C PHE A 146 -3.39 -11.70 -6.58
N GLU A 147 -3.08 -11.86 -5.30
CA GLU A 147 -4.06 -11.84 -4.22
C GLU A 147 -4.14 -10.43 -3.64
N PHE A 148 -5.36 -9.93 -3.49
CA PHE A 148 -5.66 -8.61 -2.95
C PHE A 148 -6.44 -8.76 -1.66
N GLU A 149 -5.84 -8.38 -0.54
CA GLU A 149 -6.44 -8.52 0.78
C GLU A 149 -6.75 -7.14 1.36
N ILE A 150 -8.02 -6.89 1.69
CA ILE A 150 -8.48 -5.62 2.27
C ILE A 150 -8.78 -5.82 3.75
N TYR A 151 -8.12 -5.07 4.61
CA TYR A 151 -8.31 -5.08 6.07
C TYR A 151 -8.88 -3.76 6.56
N ASP A 152 -9.95 -3.83 7.35
CA ASP A 152 -10.48 -2.70 8.13
C ASP A 152 -9.62 -2.54 9.39
N GLN A 153 -9.00 -1.37 9.57
CA GLN A 153 -8.20 -1.02 10.74
C GLN A 153 -9.00 -0.22 11.78
N GLY A 154 -10.30 -0.04 11.54
CA GLY A 154 -11.24 0.62 12.43
C GLY A 154 -11.36 2.13 12.20
N PRO A 155 -12.25 2.79 12.97
CA PRO A 155 -12.45 4.22 12.87
C PRO A 155 -11.21 4.98 13.34
N LEU A 156 -10.84 6.03 12.60
CA LEU A 156 -9.82 6.97 13.03
C LEU A 156 -10.34 7.79 14.22
N ARG A 157 -9.61 7.75 15.35
CA ARG A 157 -9.95 8.58 16.50
C ARG A 157 -9.56 10.03 16.19
N ARG A 158 -10.52 10.93 16.35
CA ARG A 158 -10.30 12.38 16.32
C ARG A 158 -9.51 12.83 17.54
#